data_AF-A0A1C6KM63-F1
#
_entry.id   AF-A0A1C6KM63-F1
#
_cell.length_a   1.000
_cell.length_b   1.000
_cell.length_c   1.000
_cell.angle_alpha   90.00
_cell.angle_beta   90.00
_cell.angle_gamma   90.00
#
_symmetry.space_group_name_H-M   'P 1'
#
loop_
_entity.id
_entity.type
_entity.pdbx_description
1 polymer ?
#
loop_
_entity_poly.entity_id
_entity_poly.type
_entity_poly.pdbx_seq_one_letter_code
_entity_poly.pdbx_strand_id
1 'polypeptide(L)'
;MTEDDEFWLRGKDDLGNEYVFNLTSYDKPNLIFELQDWRILDHAKQLTLQLYHYSGTTGKTVSYEQKESEDAYIEEIGTVYDEDQAPEDLAVPVGDGITVDLQN
;
A
#
# COMPACT_ATOMS: atom_id res chain seq x y z
N MET A 1 -13.56 9.79 4.54
CA MET A 1 -12.54 8.76 4.82
C MET A 1 -12.54 8.50 6.31
N THR A 2 -12.89 7.28 6.68
CA THR A 2 -12.89 6.72 8.05
C THR A 2 -11.47 6.29 8.44
N GLU A 3 -11.22 6.07 9.73
CA GLU A 3 -9.90 5.65 10.23
C GLU A 3 -9.45 4.28 9.69
N ASP A 4 -10.39 3.52 9.11
CA ASP A 4 -10.18 2.20 8.52
C ASP A 4 -9.94 2.20 7.00
N ASP A 5 -9.72 3.37 6.38
CA ASP A 5 -9.40 3.44 4.95
C ASP A 5 -7.92 3.13 4.71
N GLU A 6 -7.65 2.01 4.04
CA GLU A 6 -6.31 1.61 3.61
C GLU A 6 -6.13 1.86 2.11
N PHE A 7 -4.95 2.34 1.73
CA PHE A 7 -4.60 2.66 0.35
C PHE A 7 -3.32 1.95 -0.06
N TRP A 8 -3.32 1.38 -1.26
CA TRP A 8 -2.15 0.77 -1.87
C TRP A 8 -1.93 1.29 -3.27
N LEU A 9 -0.67 1.42 -3.66
CA LEU A 9 -0.31 1.79 -5.02
C LEU A 9 0.52 0.67 -5.64
N ARG A 10 0.05 0.14 -6.76
CA ARG A 10 0.75 -0.88 -7.54
C ARG A 10 1.22 -0.29 -8.86
N GLY A 11 2.44 -0.58 -9.24
CA GLY A 11 3.01 -0.24 -10.54
C GLY A 11 3.20 -1.48 -11.40
N LYS A 12 3.03 -1.32 -12.70
CA LYS A 12 3.41 -2.31 -13.69
C LYS A 12 4.12 -1.63 -14.85
N ASP A 13 5.31 -2.10 -15.20
CA ASP A 13 6.03 -1.56 -16.34
C ASP A 13 5.58 -2.17 -17.68
N ASP A 14 6.10 -1.64 -18.80
CA ASP A 14 5.83 -2.14 -20.15
C ASP A 14 6.44 -3.52 -20.46
N LEU A 15 7.27 -4.04 -19.55
CA LEU A 15 7.91 -5.34 -19.63
C LEU A 15 7.15 -6.40 -18.82
N GLY A 16 6.19 -5.96 -18.01
CA GLY A 16 5.33 -6.79 -17.18
C GLY A 16 5.79 -6.95 -15.73
N ASN A 17 6.84 -6.26 -15.28
CA ASN A 17 7.29 -6.30 -13.90
C ASN A 17 6.35 -5.50 -13.00
N GLU A 18 6.06 -6.05 -11.83
CA GLU A 18 5.15 -5.47 -10.86
C GLU A 18 5.91 -4.86 -9.68
N TYR A 19 5.43 -3.71 -9.23
CA TYR A 19 6.04 -2.89 -8.19
C TYR A 19 4.99 -2.57 -7.13
N VAL A 20 5.38 -2.67 -5.87
CA VAL A 20 4.53 -2.33 -4.73
C VAL A 20 5.08 -1.08 -4.07
N PHE A 21 4.24 -0.06 -3.93
CA PHE A 21 4.63 1.17 -3.27
C PHE A 21 3.93 1.22 -1.91
N ASN A 22 4.71 1.53 -0.88
CA ASN A 22 4.22 1.64 0.48
C ASN A 22 3.77 3.07 0.74
N LEU A 23 2.63 3.23 1.41
CA LEU A 23 2.17 4.53 1.87
C LEU A 23 3.08 5.01 3.00
N THR A 24 3.78 6.11 2.79
CA THR A 24 4.72 6.67 3.79
C THR A 24 4.17 7.93 4.47
N SER A 25 3.23 8.63 3.81
CA SER A 25 2.59 9.80 4.41
C SER A 25 1.18 10.01 3.89
N TYR A 26 0.32 10.50 4.78
CA TYR A 26 -1.05 10.85 4.51
C TYR A 26 -1.35 12.25 5.05
N ASP A 27 -1.40 13.23 4.15
CA ASP A 27 -1.72 14.62 4.46
C ASP A 27 -2.84 15.11 3.55
N LYS A 28 -4.10 14.89 3.98
CA LYS A 28 -5.32 15.09 3.18
C LYS A 28 -5.29 16.41 2.37
N PRO A 29 -5.48 16.36 1.03
CA PRO A 29 -5.89 15.22 0.20
C PRO A 29 -4.73 14.40 -0.39
N ASN A 30 -3.49 14.66 0.01
CA ASN A 30 -2.30 14.08 -0.59
C ASN A 30 -1.95 12.72 0.05
N LEU A 31 -1.70 11.73 -0.79
CA LEU A 31 -1.14 10.44 -0.43
C LEU A 31 0.27 10.36 -1.01
N ILE A 32 1.26 10.04 -0.18
CA ILE A 32 2.64 9.90 -0.62
C ILE A 32 3.02 8.42 -0.52
N PHE A 33 3.40 7.86 -1.66
CA PHE A 33 3.82 6.47 -1.79
C PHE A 33 5.28 6.42 -2.23
N GLU A 34 6.05 5.51 -1.64
CA GLU A 34 7.45 5.28 -1.99
C GLU A 34 7.68 3.81 -2.35
N LEU A 35 8.51 3.58 -3.38
CA LEU A 35 8.95 2.25 -3.75
C LEU A 35 10.06 1.82 -2.79
N GLN A 36 9.81 0.78 -1.99
CA GLN A 36 10.80 0.28 -1.05
C GLN A 36 11.76 -0.69 -1.74
N ASP A 37 13.06 -0.50 -1.55
CA ASP A 37 14.17 -1.40 -1.92
C ASP A 37 14.33 -1.81 -3.39
N TRP A 38 13.39 -1.48 -4.29
CA TRP A 38 13.47 -1.81 -5.70
C TRP A 38 13.69 -0.58 -6.57
N ARG A 39 14.54 -0.72 -7.60
CA ARG A 39 14.61 0.24 -8.70
C ARG A 39 13.74 -0.25 -9.83
N ILE A 40 13.04 0.68 -10.47
CA ILE A 40 12.43 0.41 -11.76
C ILE A 40 13.56 0.05 -12.72
N LEU A 41 13.34 -0.99 -13.52
CA LEU A 41 14.35 -1.50 -14.42
C LEU A 41 14.71 -0.43 -15.47
N ASP A 42 16.01 -0.23 -15.70
CA ASP A 42 16.56 0.80 -16.60
C ASP A 42 16.08 0.70 -18.07
N HIS A 43 15.50 -0.45 -18.43
CA HIS A 43 14.98 -0.73 -19.77
C HIS A 43 13.44 -0.59 -19.88
N ALA A 44 12.76 -0.35 -18.76
CA ALA A 44 11.34 0.01 -18.77
C ALA A 44 11.18 1.42 -19.34
N LYS A 45 10.24 1.59 -20.26
CA LYS A 45 9.92 2.88 -20.88
C LYS A 45 8.69 3.51 -20.29
N GLN A 46 7.80 2.69 -19.73
CA GLN A 46 6.54 3.15 -19.16
C GLN A 46 6.27 2.44 -17.86
N LEU A 47 5.68 3.16 -16.92
CA LEU A 47 5.15 2.61 -15.69
C LEU A 47 3.68 3.00 -15.57
N THR A 48 2.81 2.01 -15.45
CA THR A 48 1.40 2.22 -15.16
C THR A 48 1.17 2.01 -13.67
N LEU A 49 0.66 3.03 -12.99
CA LEU A 49 0.35 3.04 -11.57
C LEU A 49 -1.17 2.93 -11.37
N GLN A 50 -1.63 2.03 -10.52
CA GLN A 50 -3.03 1.90 -10.12
C GLN A 50 -3.14 2.07 -8.61
N LEU A 51 -3.95 3.05 -8.20
CA LEU A 51 -4.32 3.23 -6.80
C LEU A 51 -5.45 2.26 -6.48
N TYR A 52 -5.34 1.63 -5.32
CA TYR A 52 -6.35 0.78 -4.74
C TYR A 52 -6.77 1.35 -3.39
N HIS A 53 -8.05 1.25 -3.11
CA HIS A 53 -8.66 1.65 -1.86
C HIS A 53 -9.41 0.49 -1.27
N TYR A 54 -9.24 0.30 0.02
CA TYR A 54 -10.05 -0.59 0.82
C TYR A 54 -10.67 0.22 1.94
N SER A 55 -12.00 0.30 1.92
CA SER A 55 -12.76 0.81 3.05
C SER A 55 -12.98 -0.34 4.03
N GLY A 56 -12.23 -0.35 5.12
CA GLY A 56 -12.34 -1.37 6.15
C GLY A 56 -13.71 -1.36 6.82
N THR A 57 -14.61 -2.23 6.35
CA THR A 57 -15.70 -2.76 7.18
C THR A 57 -15.49 -4.24 7.55
N THR A 58 -14.41 -4.87 7.06
CA THR A 58 -14.15 -6.31 7.22
C THR A 58 -12.86 -6.62 8.00
N GLY A 59 -11.89 -5.70 8.04
CA GLY A 59 -10.68 -5.85 8.86
C GLY A 59 -11.02 -5.61 10.32
N LYS A 60 -10.64 -6.53 11.22
CA LYS A 60 -10.78 -6.31 12.66
C LYS A 60 -9.56 -5.55 13.13
N THR A 61 -9.74 -4.32 13.61
CA THR A 61 -8.72 -3.60 14.35
C THR A 61 -8.36 -4.41 15.58
N VAL A 62 -7.10 -4.83 15.69
CA VAL A 62 -6.57 -5.51 16.86
C VAL A 62 -5.38 -4.73 17.40
N SER A 63 -5.37 -4.53 18.70
CA SER A 63 -4.21 -4.06 19.43
C SER A 63 -3.32 -5.26 19.74
N TYR A 64 -2.06 -5.23 19.33
CA TYR A 64 -1.08 -6.20 19.79
C TYR A 64 0.02 -5.50 20.58
N GLU A 65 0.35 -6.11 21.71
CA GLU A 65 1.35 -5.60 22.63
C GLU A 65 2.72 -6.08 22.13
N GLN A 66 3.48 -5.20 21.49
CA GLN A 66 4.86 -5.50 21.12
C GLN A 66 5.77 -5.19 22.30
N LYS A 67 6.59 -6.16 22.68
CA LYS A 67 7.63 -5.97 23.69
C LYS A 67 8.80 -5.22 23.05
N GLU A 68 8.84 -3.91 23.27
CA GLU A 68 9.92 -3.04 22.79
C GLU A 68 11.21 -3.26 23.59
N SER A 69 11.09 -3.53 24.90
CA SER A 69 12.24 -3.78 25.79
C SER A 69 11.84 -4.56 27.05
N GLU A 70 12.82 -4.93 27.88
CA GLU A 70 12.61 -5.79 29.07
C GLU A 70 11.52 -5.25 30.03
N ASP A 71 11.38 -3.91 30.10
CA ASP A 71 10.44 -3.16 30.95
C ASP A 71 9.46 -2.24 30.17
N ALA A 72 9.41 -2.30 28.83
CA ALA A 72 8.56 -1.42 28.02
C ALA A 72 7.76 -2.19 26.96
N TYR A 73 6.45 -1.99 26.97
CA TYR A 73 5.52 -2.50 25.98
C TYR A 73 4.91 -1.33 25.23
N ILE A 74 4.86 -1.45 23.90
CA ILE A 74 4.13 -0.53 23.04
C ILE A 74 2.86 -1.23 22.54
N GLU A 75 1.73 -0.53 22.64
CA GLU A 75 0.48 -0.95 22.03
C GLU A 75 0.50 -0.49 20.58
N GLU A 76 0.68 -1.43 19.65
CA GLU A 76 0.57 -1.15 18.22
C GLU A 76 -0.81 -1.59 17.74
N ILE A 77 -1.51 -0.66 17.09
CA ILE A 77 -2.81 -0.94 16.48
C ILE A 77 -2.54 -1.39 15.05
N GLY A 78 -2.97 -2.61 14.72
CA GLY A 78 -2.95 -3.10 13.35
C GLY A 78 -4.26 -3.77 12.95
N THR A 79 -4.43 -3.94 11.65
CA THR A 79 -5.62 -4.57 11.07
C THR A 79 -5.35 -6.06 10.87
N VAL A 80 -6.16 -6.94 11.47
CA VAL A 80 -6.14 -8.38 11.15
C VAL A 80 -7.28 -8.71 10.21
N TYR A 81 -6.90 -9.37 9.12
CA TYR A 81 -7.79 -9.90 8.09
C TYR A 81 -8.09 -11.39 8.40
N ASP A 82 -9.22 -11.93 7.94
CA ASP A 82 -9.52 -13.35 8.07
C ASP A 82 -8.42 -14.21 7.40
N GLU A 83 -8.13 -15.41 7.93
CA GLU A 83 -6.96 -16.26 7.57
C GLU A 83 -6.81 -16.56 6.06
N ASP A 84 -7.85 -16.34 5.26
CA ASP A 84 -7.89 -16.62 3.82
C ASP A 84 -8.05 -15.37 2.93
N GLN A 85 -7.98 -14.15 3.48
CA GLN A 85 -8.13 -12.92 2.69
C GLN A 85 -6.96 -11.97 2.91
N ALA A 86 -6.16 -11.78 1.86
CA ALA A 86 -5.22 -10.66 1.84
C ALA A 86 -6.01 -9.36 1.62
N PRO A 87 -5.62 -8.24 2.26
CA PRO A 87 -6.18 -6.91 1.96
C PRO A 87 -6.20 -6.59 0.45
N GLU A 88 -5.19 -7.09 -0.26
CA GLU A 88 -4.97 -6.93 -1.69
C GLU A 88 -6.10 -7.49 -2.54
N ASP A 89 -6.74 -8.59 -2.10
CA ASP A 89 -7.86 -9.23 -2.82
C ASP A 89 -9.18 -8.46 -2.66
N LEU A 90 -9.27 -7.63 -1.62
CA LEU A 90 -10.47 -6.86 -1.29
C LEU A 90 -10.41 -5.40 -1.77
N ALA A 91 -9.22 -4.95 -2.17
CA ALA A 91 -8.98 -3.59 -2.58
C ALA A 91 -9.63 -3.32 -3.95
N VAL A 92 -10.39 -2.22 -4.06
CA VAL A 92 -10.99 -1.80 -5.33
C VAL A 92 -10.11 -0.75 -6.01
N PRO A 93 -9.94 -0.81 -7.35
CA PRO A 93 -9.20 0.21 -8.06
C PRO A 93 -9.92 1.56 -7.97
N VAL A 94 -9.16 2.60 -7.64
CA VAL A 94 -9.65 3.97 -7.56
C VAL A 94 -9.36 4.69 -8.86
N GLY A 95 -10.41 4.98 -9.62
CA GLY A 95 -10.30 5.68 -10.89
C GLY A 95 -9.45 4.93 -11.92
N ASP A 96 -9.05 5.66 -12.96
CA ASP A 96 -8.16 5.13 -13.99
C ASP A 96 -6.70 5.10 -13.51
N GLY A 97 -5.97 4.09 -13.95
CA GLY A 97 -4.53 4.02 -13.76
C GLY A 97 -3.81 5.16 -14.48
N ILE A 98 -2.68 5.59 -13.90
CA ILE A 98 -1.83 6.64 -14.45
C ILE A 98 -0.62 6.00 -15.10
N THR A 99 -0.45 6.21 -16.41
CA THR A 99 0.77 5.79 -17.11
C THR A 99 1.74 6.96 -17.18
N VAL A 100 2.98 6.72 -16.77
CA VAL A 100 4.08 7.67 -16.87
C VAL A 100 5.16 7.12 -17.80
N ASP A 101 5.64 7.97 -18.71
CA ASP A 101 6.83 7.64 -19.51
C ASP A 101 8.08 7.84 -18.65
N LEU A 102 8.87 6.79 -18.56
CA LEU A 102 10.16 6.77 -17.88
C LEU A 102 11.19 7.30 -18.88
N GLN A 103 11.53 8.59 -18.75
CA GLN A 103 12.64 9.16 -19.51
C GLN A 103 13.93 8.70 -18.87
N ASN A 104 14.62 7.78 -19.53
CA ASN A 104 15.96 7.35 -19.16
C ASN A 104 17.03 8.11 -19.94
#